data_AF-A0AAW0N6F5-F1
#
_entry.id   AF-A0AAW0N6F5-F1
#
_cell.length_a   1.000
_cell.length_b   1.000
_cell.length_c   1.000
_cell.angle_alpha   90.00
_cell.angle_beta   90.00
_cell.angle_gamma   90.00
#
_symmetry.space_group_name_H-M   'P 1'
#
loop_
_entity.id
_entity.type
_entity.pdbx_description
1 polymer ?
#
loop_
_entity_poly.entity_id
_entity_poly.type
_entity_poly.pdbx_seq_one_letter_code
_entity_poly.pdbx_strand_id
1 'polypeptide(L)'
;MREPVTRAQFSSDFLDVLNFQRVGLSVVVDHKDKPSANLVSLPLRRVLYGLLLGKDGGRTVEERDREGLEVKYNQVQPDAELPFCVKTLQEQNLEQRRQVLLDALELEQFRFTASHLTLPLAATCYWLKKATPRPDESLLQALLIGWCKGDSLKSKADTDPDAKKSLDLDWCNWLNQWHRV
;
A
#
# COMPACT_ATOMS: atom_id res chain seq x y z
N MET A 1 21.24 0.07 12.99
CA MET A 1 20.06 0.37 12.15
C MET A 1 20.40 0.82 10.71
N ARG A 2 21.66 0.79 10.26
CA ARG A 2 22.05 1.27 8.91
C ARG A 2 22.00 0.21 7.80
N GLU A 3 22.08 -1.07 8.14
CA GLU A 3 22.12 -2.20 7.18
C GLU A 3 20.87 -2.39 6.28
N PRO A 4 19.62 -2.16 6.74
CA PRO A 4 18.44 -2.31 5.87
C PRO A 4 18.34 -1.19 4.82
N VAL A 5 18.82 0.02 5.15
CA VAL A 5 18.78 1.21 4.31
C VAL A 5 19.77 1.10 3.15
N THR A 6 20.96 0.53 3.39
CA THR A 6 22.00 0.35 2.37
C THR A 6 21.66 -0.70 1.30
N ARG A 7 20.65 -1.54 1.51
CA ARG A 7 20.20 -2.57 0.55
C ARG A 7 18.98 -2.17 -0.29
N ALA A 8 18.51 -0.93 -0.20
CA ALA A 8 17.30 -0.45 -0.90
C ALA A 8 16.04 -1.31 -0.64
N GLN A 9 15.90 -1.87 0.57
CA GLN A 9 14.78 -2.76 0.91
C GLN A 9 13.47 -2.01 1.22
N PHE A 10 13.52 -0.68 1.32
CA PHE A 10 12.38 0.16 1.62
C PHE A 10 12.14 1.16 0.49
N SER A 11 10.88 1.50 0.25
CA SER A 11 10.52 2.58 -0.67
C SER A 11 11.06 3.91 -0.15
N SER A 12 11.28 4.87 -1.06
CA SER A 12 11.64 6.26 -0.71
C SER A 12 10.70 6.84 0.33
N ASP A 13 9.40 6.59 0.19
CA ASP A 13 8.36 7.10 1.08
C ASP A 13 8.55 6.63 2.52
N PHE A 14 8.97 5.37 2.73
CA PHE A 14 9.23 4.86 4.07
C PHE A 14 10.48 5.49 4.68
N LEU A 15 11.51 5.75 3.88
CA LEU A 15 12.69 6.47 4.33
C LEU A 15 12.36 7.93 4.67
N ASP A 16 11.48 8.57 3.92
CA ASP A 16 11.04 9.94 4.20
C ASP A 16 10.22 10.02 5.49
N VAL A 17 9.36 9.04 5.76
CA VAL A 17 8.67 8.92 7.05
C VAL A 17 9.67 8.72 8.20
N LEU A 18 10.63 7.81 8.05
CA LEU A 18 11.61 7.51 9.09
C LEU A 18 12.54 8.70 9.41
N ASN A 19 13.00 9.40 8.38
CA ASN A 19 14.00 10.47 8.52
C ASN A 19 13.38 11.85 8.73
N PHE A 20 12.29 12.15 8.01
CA PHE A 20 11.70 13.49 7.96
C PHE A 20 10.28 13.55 8.55
N GLN A 21 9.65 12.40 8.80
CA GLN A 21 8.24 12.32 9.23
C GLN A 21 7.30 12.99 8.24
N ARG A 22 7.55 12.79 6.94
CA ARG A 22 6.72 13.34 5.86
C ARG A 22 6.52 12.30 4.79
N VAL A 23 5.37 12.35 4.12
CA VAL A 23 5.13 11.56 2.90
C VAL A 23 4.22 12.33 1.94
N GLY A 24 4.54 12.26 0.65
CA GLY A 24 3.63 12.68 -0.41
C GLY A 24 2.75 11.51 -0.82
N LEU A 25 1.43 11.63 -0.67
CA LEU A 25 0.53 10.59 -1.12
C LEU A 25 0.33 10.68 -2.63
N SER A 26 0.31 9.53 -3.30
CA SER A 26 0.03 9.47 -4.73
C SER A 26 -1.38 9.99 -4.99
N VAL A 27 -1.50 10.90 -5.95
CA VAL A 27 -2.79 11.41 -6.45
C VAL A 27 -3.07 10.71 -7.78
N VAL A 28 -3.53 9.46 -7.71
CA VAL A 28 -4.09 8.80 -8.88
C VAL A 28 -5.42 9.47 -9.24
N VAL A 29 -5.65 9.65 -10.55
CA VAL A 29 -6.76 10.41 -11.15
C VAL A 29 -8.04 10.33 -10.34
N ASP A 30 -8.36 11.43 -9.68
CA ASP A 30 -9.43 11.52 -8.69
C ASP A 30 -10.38 12.65 -9.07
N HIS A 31 -11.67 12.49 -8.75
CA HIS A 31 -12.63 13.58 -8.97
C HIS A 31 -12.46 14.65 -7.89
N LYS A 32 -12.25 15.91 -8.30
CA LYS A 32 -12.01 17.03 -7.37
C LYS A 32 -13.11 17.17 -6.31
N ASP A 33 -14.36 16.91 -6.68
CA ASP A 33 -15.52 17.08 -5.81
C ASP A 33 -15.71 15.91 -4.83
N LYS A 34 -14.87 14.87 -4.93
CA LYS A 34 -14.85 13.75 -3.99
C LYS A 34 -13.65 13.86 -3.04
N PRO A 35 -13.77 13.34 -1.82
CA PRO A 35 -12.64 13.20 -0.92
C PRO A 35 -11.50 12.42 -1.58
N SER A 36 -10.27 12.65 -1.12
CA SER A 36 -9.10 11.92 -1.60
C SER A 36 -9.28 10.41 -1.47
N ALA A 37 -8.92 9.65 -2.51
CA ALA A 37 -8.90 8.20 -2.47
C ALA A 37 -7.98 7.67 -1.35
N ASN A 38 -6.99 8.45 -0.93
CA ASN A 38 -6.07 8.09 0.14
C ASN A 38 -6.74 8.00 1.53
N LEU A 39 -7.94 8.56 1.73
CA LEU A 39 -8.62 8.46 3.02
C LEU A 39 -8.95 7.02 3.42
N VAL A 40 -9.24 6.14 2.46
CA VAL A 40 -9.59 4.74 2.73
C VAL A 40 -8.45 3.97 3.42
N SER A 41 -7.20 4.33 3.09
CA SER A 41 -6.00 3.68 3.61
C SER A 41 -5.37 4.44 4.79
N LEU A 42 -5.98 5.54 5.25
CA LEU A 42 -5.49 6.27 6.42
C LEU A 42 -5.30 5.38 7.66
N PRO A 43 -6.24 4.50 8.05
CA PRO A 43 -6.04 3.59 9.19
C PRO A 43 -4.81 2.69 9.02
N LEU A 44 -4.60 2.15 7.81
CA LEU A 44 -3.43 1.32 7.50
C LEU A 44 -2.13 2.12 7.58
N ARG A 45 -2.13 3.38 7.13
CA ARG A 45 -0.97 4.27 7.24
C ARG A 45 -0.64 4.61 8.68
N ARG A 46 -1.64 4.82 9.56
CA ARG A 46 -1.40 5.03 10.99
C ARG A 46 -0.70 3.83 11.64
N VAL A 47 -1.12 2.61 11.30
CA VAL A 47 -0.44 1.37 11.71
C VAL A 47 1.00 1.34 11.16
N LEU A 48 1.19 1.61 9.87
CA LEU A 48 2.52 1.65 9.25
C LEU A 48 3.44 2.67 9.95
N TYR A 49 2.95 3.88 10.24
CA TYR A 49 3.74 4.90 10.93
C TYR A 49 4.09 4.48 12.35
N GLY A 50 3.18 3.82 13.07
CA GLY A 50 3.47 3.32 14.41
C GLY A 50 4.50 2.18 14.37
N LEU A 51 4.44 1.32 13.35
CA LEU A 51 5.48 0.31 13.10
C LEU A 51 6.83 0.96 12.77
N LEU A 52 6.87 2.01 11.95
CA LEU A 52 8.12 2.66 11.54
C LEU A 52 8.77 3.47 12.68
N LEU A 53 7.97 4.28 13.37
CA LEU A 53 8.46 5.27 14.34
C LEU A 53 8.54 4.70 15.76
N GLY A 54 7.70 3.71 16.10
CA GLY A 54 7.56 3.16 17.44
C GLY A 54 6.89 4.13 18.43
N LYS A 55 6.89 3.74 19.71
CA LYS A 55 6.26 4.50 20.81
C LYS A 55 7.07 5.72 21.26
N ASP A 56 8.33 5.82 20.82
CA ASP A 56 9.26 6.86 21.22
C ASP A 56 8.97 8.18 20.49
N GLY A 57 7.95 8.90 20.96
CA GLY A 57 7.95 10.36 20.88
C GLY A 57 6.70 11.06 20.37
N GLY A 58 5.52 10.43 20.34
CA GLY A 58 4.27 11.10 19.96
C GLY A 58 4.35 11.86 18.63
N ARG A 59 5.19 11.36 17.72
CA ARG A 59 5.57 12.06 16.49
C ARG A 59 4.45 11.90 15.48
N THR A 60 3.95 13.01 14.96
CA THR A 60 3.05 13.00 13.81
C THR A 60 3.82 12.82 12.52
N VAL A 61 3.14 12.30 11.49
CA VAL A 61 3.64 12.28 10.12
C VAL A 61 2.86 13.31 9.31
N GLU A 62 3.57 14.20 8.61
CA GLU A 62 2.98 15.14 7.67
C GLU A 62 2.64 14.40 6.36
N GLU A 63 1.34 14.19 6.11
CA GLU A 63 0.84 13.69 4.84
C GLU A 63 0.51 14.86 3.92
N ARG A 64 1.10 14.85 2.72
CA ARG A 64 0.72 15.76 1.63
C ARG A 64 -0.31 15.06 0.77
N ASP A 65 -1.52 15.58 0.78
CA ASP A 65 -2.66 15.03 0.05
C ASP A 65 -3.51 16.15 -0.53
N ARG A 66 -4.44 15.82 -1.42
CA ARG A 66 -5.37 16.81 -1.97
C ARG A 66 -6.57 17.05 -1.06
N GLU A 67 -7.04 18.28 -1.06
CA GLU A 67 -8.38 18.67 -0.62
C GLU A 67 -9.01 19.51 -1.74
N GLY A 68 -9.97 18.92 -2.46
CA GLY A 68 -10.47 19.52 -3.69
C GLY A 68 -9.37 19.61 -4.76
N LEU A 69 -9.04 20.83 -5.16
CA LEU A 69 -7.97 21.16 -6.11
C LEU A 69 -6.67 21.64 -5.43
N GLU A 70 -6.67 21.77 -4.11
CA GLU A 70 -5.52 22.26 -3.35
C GLU A 70 -4.73 21.10 -2.73
N VAL A 71 -3.42 21.31 -2.57
CA VAL A 71 -2.57 20.41 -1.78
C VAL A 71 -2.60 20.88 -0.33
N LYS A 72 -2.90 19.96 0.59
CA LYS A 72 -2.91 20.17 2.04
C LYS A 72 -1.86 19.31 2.71
N TYR A 73 -1.46 19.75 3.91
CA TYR A 73 -0.44 19.13 4.74
C TYR A 73 -1.11 18.75 6.06
N ASN A 74 -1.38 17.46 6.23
CA ASN A 74 -2.14 16.94 7.35
C ASN A 74 -1.21 16.25 8.35
N GLN A 75 -1.38 16.52 9.64
CA GLN A 75 -0.62 15.84 10.69
C GLN A 75 -1.35 14.57 11.12
N VAL A 76 -0.77 13.42 10.81
CA VAL A 76 -1.36 12.11 11.11
C VAL A 76 -0.66 11.48 12.30
N GLN A 77 -1.46 11.08 13.29
CA GLN A 77 -0.98 10.40 14.48
C GLN A 77 -0.80 8.90 14.20
N PRO A 78 0.40 8.34 14.44
CA PRO A 78 0.63 6.91 14.42
C PRO A 78 -0.31 6.15 15.35
N ASP A 79 -0.47 4.86 15.08
CA ASP A 79 -1.13 3.97 16.04
C ASP A 79 -0.23 3.74 17.27
N ALA A 80 -0.72 4.13 18.44
CA ALA A 80 0.00 4.06 19.70
C ALA A 80 -0.10 2.67 20.38
N GLU A 81 -1.06 1.84 19.98
CA GLU A 81 -1.37 0.57 20.64
C GLU A 81 -0.57 -0.61 20.08
N LEU A 82 0.30 -0.36 19.10
CA LEU A 82 1.07 -1.43 18.47
C LEU A 82 2.03 -2.14 19.44
N PRO A 83 2.14 -3.48 19.34
CA PRO A 83 2.95 -4.27 20.26
C PRO A 83 4.46 -4.12 20.01
N PHE A 84 4.88 -3.74 18.81
CA PHE A 84 6.29 -3.61 18.42
C PHE A 84 6.48 -2.57 17.30
N CYS A 85 7.73 -2.31 16.94
CA CYS A 85 8.11 -1.48 15.80
C CYS A 85 9.17 -2.19 14.95
N VAL A 86 9.55 -1.60 13.81
CA VAL A 86 10.55 -2.15 12.88
C VAL A 86 11.89 -2.41 13.58
N LYS A 87 12.22 -1.63 14.61
CA LYS A 87 13.46 -1.79 15.39
C LYS A 87 13.51 -3.10 16.17
N THR A 88 12.37 -3.52 16.72
CA THR A 88 12.20 -4.73 17.53
C THR A 88 11.53 -5.86 16.76
N LEU A 89 11.29 -5.68 15.45
CA LEU A 89 10.55 -6.63 14.61
C LEU A 89 11.18 -8.03 14.63
N GLN A 90 12.51 -8.11 14.59
CA GLN A 90 13.24 -9.39 14.57
C GLN A 90 13.08 -10.20 15.87
N GLU A 91 12.76 -9.54 16.98
CA GLU A 91 12.55 -10.16 18.28
C GLU A 91 11.15 -10.76 18.43
N GLN A 92 10.22 -10.38 17.55
CA GLN A 92 8.83 -10.83 17.60
C GLN A 92 8.66 -12.16 16.91
N ASN A 93 7.79 -13.02 17.44
CA ASN A 93 7.47 -14.28 16.77
C ASN A 93 6.58 -14.03 15.52
N LEU A 94 6.48 -15.04 14.64
CA LEU A 94 5.72 -14.93 13.40
C LEU A 94 4.23 -14.65 13.64
N GLU A 95 3.66 -15.19 14.72
CA GLU A 95 2.26 -15.05 15.07
C GLU A 95 1.91 -13.61 15.45
N GLN A 96 2.72 -12.96 16.29
CA GLN A 96 2.59 -11.54 16.65
C GLN A 96 2.71 -10.64 15.42
N ARG A 97 3.69 -10.92 14.54
CA ARG A 97 3.86 -10.16 13.28
C ARG A 97 2.63 -10.30 12.39
N ARG A 98 2.09 -11.51 12.28
CA ARG A 98 0.87 -11.81 11.52
C ARG A 98 -0.36 -11.16 12.13
N GLN A 99 -0.49 -11.15 13.47
CA GLN A 99 -1.64 -10.61 14.16
C GLN A 99 -1.79 -9.11 13.90
N VAL A 100 -0.70 -8.35 13.94
CA VAL A 100 -0.74 -6.91 13.60
C VAL A 100 -1.26 -6.66 12.18
N LEU A 101 -0.89 -7.51 11.21
CA LEU A 101 -1.41 -7.40 9.84
C LEU A 101 -2.89 -7.77 9.74
N LEU A 102 -3.31 -8.78 10.49
CA LEU A 102 -4.71 -9.21 10.57
C LEU A 102 -5.59 -8.11 11.18
N ASP A 103 -5.15 -7.54 12.30
CA ASP A 103 -5.84 -6.46 13.02
C ASP A 103 -5.96 -5.23 12.11
N ALA A 104 -4.87 -4.82 11.47
CA ALA A 104 -4.86 -3.67 10.58
C ALA A 104 -5.81 -3.84 9.38
N LEU A 105 -5.92 -5.05 8.83
CA LEU A 105 -6.80 -5.36 7.70
C LEU A 105 -8.22 -5.77 8.12
N GLU A 106 -8.53 -5.78 9.43
CA GLU A 106 -9.81 -6.21 9.99
C GLU A 106 -10.20 -7.62 9.52
N LEU A 107 -9.26 -8.56 9.67
CA LEU A 107 -9.41 -9.97 9.32
C LEU A 107 -9.13 -10.87 10.52
N GLU A 108 -9.94 -11.92 10.68
CA GLU A 108 -9.68 -12.95 11.69
C GLU A 108 -8.55 -13.91 11.26
N GLN A 109 -8.45 -14.18 9.95
CA GLN A 109 -7.49 -15.14 9.41
C GLN A 109 -7.18 -14.89 7.94
N PHE A 110 -5.91 -15.12 7.57
CA PHE A 110 -5.51 -15.34 6.18
C PHE A 110 -5.63 -16.83 5.86
N ARG A 111 -6.62 -17.19 5.03
CA ARG A 111 -6.72 -18.53 4.45
C ARG A 111 -6.86 -18.42 2.94
N PHE A 112 -5.75 -18.13 2.27
CA PHE A 112 -5.66 -18.19 0.81
C PHE A 112 -4.67 -19.29 0.43
N THR A 113 -5.03 -20.08 -0.58
CA THR A 113 -4.20 -21.18 -1.09
C THR A 113 -2.97 -20.68 -1.87
N ALA A 114 -3.06 -19.47 -2.44
CA ALA A 114 -1.95 -18.80 -3.12
C ALA A 114 -1.22 -17.85 -2.16
N SER A 115 -0.04 -18.25 -1.69
CA SER A 115 0.77 -17.49 -0.73
C SER A 115 1.15 -16.09 -1.23
N HIS A 116 1.45 -15.94 -2.53
CA HIS A 116 1.82 -14.66 -3.15
C HIS A 116 0.63 -13.68 -3.29
N LEU A 117 -0.60 -14.18 -3.39
CA LEU A 117 -1.81 -13.35 -3.48
C LEU A 117 -2.47 -13.07 -2.13
N THR A 118 -2.00 -13.71 -1.06
CA THR A 118 -2.62 -13.64 0.27
C THR A 118 -2.78 -12.20 0.77
N LEU A 119 -1.71 -11.41 0.71
CA LEU A 119 -1.74 -10.00 1.15
C LEU A 119 -2.50 -9.10 0.16
N PRO A 120 -2.26 -9.17 -1.18
CA PRO A 120 -3.06 -8.43 -2.15
C PRO A 120 -4.58 -8.68 -2.04
N LEU A 121 -5.01 -9.94 -1.88
CA LEU A 121 -6.42 -10.29 -1.72
C LEU A 121 -6.99 -9.72 -0.42
N ALA A 122 -6.27 -9.84 0.69
CA ALA A 122 -6.68 -9.26 1.96
C ALA A 122 -6.81 -7.72 1.90
N ALA A 123 -5.86 -7.04 1.26
CA ALA A 123 -5.92 -5.61 1.03
C ALA A 123 -7.12 -5.22 0.15
N THR A 124 -7.44 -6.03 -0.86
CA THR A 124 -8.65 -5.84 -1.69
C THR A 124 -9.93 -6.02 -0.88
N CYS A 125 -9.99 -7.04 -0.02
CA CYS A 125 -11.12 -7.26 0.86
C CYS A 125 -11.32 -6.08 1.83
N TYR A 126 -10.23 -5.56 2.41
CA TYR A 126 -10.27 -4.34 3.23
C TYR A 126 -10.80 -3.15 2.41
N TRP A 127 -10.23 -2.93 1.22
CA TRP A 127 -10.66 -1.85 0.33
C TRP A 127 -12.14 -1.96 -0.06
N LEU A 128 -12.62 -3.15 -0.39
CA LEU A 128 -14.04 -3.42 -0.70
C LEU A 128 -14.98 -3.10 0.46
N LYS A 129 -14.54 -3.33 1.70
CA LYS A 129 -15.34 -3.03 2.91
C LYS A 129 -15.36 -1.53 3.23
N LYS A 130 -14.28 -0.80 2.97
CA LYS A 130 -14.08 0.57 3.46
C LYS A 130 -14.26 1.65 2.40
N ALA A 131 -14.06 1.33 1.12
CA ALA A 131 -14.09 2.32 0.05
C ALA A 131 -15.50 2.86 -0.16
N THR A 132 -15.56 4.18 -0.37
CA THR A 132 -16.79 4.89 -0.72
C THR A 132 -16.49 5.79 -1.92
N PRO A 133 -17.13 5.57 -3.09
CA PRO A 133 -18.09 4.50 -3.37
C PRO A 133 -17.45 3.11 -3.37
N ARG A 134 -18.28 2.08 -3.28
CA ARG A 134 -17.81 0.69 -3.40
C ARG A 134 -17.13 0.51 -4.77
N PRO A 135 -15.98 -0.18 -4.85
CA PRO A 135 -15.30 -0.44 -6.10
C PRO A 135 -16.17 -1.25 -7.05
N ASP A 136 -16.09 -0.92 -8.34
CA ASP A 136 -16.84 -1.61 -9.39
C ASP A 136 -16.31 -3.03 -9.63
N GLU A 137 -17.19 -3.94 -10.06
CA GLU A 137 -16.81 -5.34 -10.33
C GLU A 137 -15.79 -5.46 -11.46
N SER A 138 -15.90 -4.65 -12.52
CA SER A 138 -14.94 -4.65 -13.63
C SER A 138 -13.53 -4.29 -13.15
N LEU A 139 -13.42 -3.36 -12.19
CA LEU A 139 -12.14 -2.97 -11.59
C LEU A 139 -11.54 -4.12 -10.75
N LEU A 140 -12.37 -4.86 -10.03
CA LEU A 140 -11.92 -6.04 -9.28
C LEU A 140 -11.46 -7.16 -10.21
N GLN A 141 -12.22 -7.44 -11.26
CA GLN A 141 -11.83 -8.41 -12.29
C GLN A 141 -10.50 -8.00 -12.94
N ALA A 142 -10.35 -6.71 -13.27
CA ALA A 142 -9.13 -6.18 -13.85
C ALA A 142 -7.93 -6.31 -12.91
N LEU A 143 -8.11 -6.05 -11.61
CA LEU A 143 -7.08 -6.22 -10.59
C LEU A 143 -6.63 -7.68 -10.45
N LEU A 144 -7.58 -8.62 -10.43
CA LEU A 144 -7.29 -10.06 -10.36
C LEU A 144 -6.55 -10.55 -11.59
N ILE A 145 -7.00 -10.16 -12.79
CA ILE A 145 -6.28 -10.44 -14.04
C ILE A 145 -4.88 -9.81 -13.98
N GLY A 146 -4.80 -8.59 -13.44
CA GLY A 146 -3.60 -7.85 -13.09
C GLY A 146 -2.54 -8.72 -12.42
N TRP A 147 -2.94 -9.33 -11.30
CA TRP A 147 -2.06 -10.16 -10.49
C TRP A 147 -1.74 -11.52 -11.12
N CYS A 148 -2.73 -12.18 -11.74
CA CYS A 148 -2.50 -13.46 -12.41
C CYS A 148 -1.55 -13.31 -13.61
N LYS A 149 -1.61 -12.19 -14.34
CA LYS A 149 -0.76 -11.95 -15.52
C LYS A 149 0.56 -11.26 -15.17
N GLY A 150 0.60 -10.40 -14.15
CA GLY A 150 1.81 -9.66 -13.74
C GLY A 150 3.02 -10.56 -13.47
N ASP A 151 2.81 -11.73 -12.85
CA ASP A 151 3.88 -12.69 -12.60
C ASP A 151 4.38 -13.38 -13.87
N SER A 152 3.51 -13.57 -14.87
CA SER A 152 3.89 -14.08 -16.21
C SER A 152 4.67 -13.06 -17.05
N LEU A 153 4.59 -11.77 -16.69
CA LEU A 153 5.22 -10.67 -17.42
C LEU A 153 6.56 -10.28 -16.80
N LYS A 154 6.68 -10.32 -15.47
CA LYS A 154 7.96 -10.13 -14.77
C LYS A 154 8.99 -11.22 -15.13
N SER A 155 8.54 -12.47 -15.27
CA SER A 155 9.42 -13.58 -15.68
C SER A 155 10.00 -13.38 -17.09
N LYS A 156 9.24 -12.77 -18.02
CA LYS A 156 9.72 -12.40 -19.35
C LYS A 156 10.67 -11.21 -19.35
N ALA A 157 10.42 -10.20 -18.50
CA ALA A 157 11.28 -9.02 -18.37
C ALA A 157 12.66 -9.34 -17.76
N ASP A 158 12.76 -10.33 -16.88
CA ASP A 158 14.04 -10.82 -16.37
C ASP A 158 14.90 -11.52 -17.44
N THR A 159 14.29 -11.87 -18.58
CA THR A 159 14.98 -12.54 -19.70
C THR A 159 15.37 -11.54 -20.81
N ASP A 160 14.77 -10.35 -20.85
CA ASP A 160 15.01 -9.32 -21.87
C ASP A 160 14.72 -7.89 -21.33
N PRO A 161 15.73 -7.01 -21.19
CA PRO A 161 15.55 -5.67 -20.65
C PRO A 161 14.72 -4.73 -21.53
N ASP A 162 14.58 -4.99 -22.85
CA ASP A 162 13.71 -4.21 -23.73
C ASP A 162 12.23 -4.62 -23.62
N ALA A 163 11.95 -5.82 -23.08
CA ALA A 163 10.58 -6.27 -22.83
C ALA A 163 9.85 -5.43 -21.78
N LYS A 164 10.58 -4.74 -20.89
CA LYS A 164 9.99 -3.92 -19.82
C LYS A 164 9.18 -2.73 -20.35
N LYS A 165 9.63 -2.10 -21.44
CA LYS A 165 8.89 -1.00 -22.11
C LYS A 165 7.67 -1.51 -22.88
N SER A 166 7.78 -2.69 -23.49
CA SER A 166 6.67 -3.37 -24.16
C SER A 166 5.55 -3.71 -23.18
N LEU A 167 5.92 -4.16 -21.98
CA LEU A 167 5.00 -4.51 -20.92
C LEU A 167 4.19 -3.32 -20.41
N ASP A 168 4.84 -2.19 -20.12
CA ASP A 168 4.13 -0.98 -19.67
C ASP A 168 3.16 -0.46 -20.73
N LEU A 169 3.53 -0.55 -22.02
CA LEU A 169 2.67 -0.14 -23.12
C LEU A 169 1.48 -1.09 -23.32
N ASP A 170 1.70 -2.40 -23.20
CA ASP A 170 0.65 -3.42 -23.25
C ASP A 170 -0.33 -3.30 -22.08
N TRP A 171 0.16 -3.01 -20.87
CA TRP A 171 -0.68 -2.73 -19.70
C TRP A 171 -1.55 -1.49 -19.90
N CYS A 172 -0.96 -0.39 -20.39
CA CYS A 172 -1.70 0.84 -20.66
C CYS A 172 -2.73 0.65 -21.79
N ASN A 173 -2.36 -0.04 -22.87
CA ASN A 173 -3.26 -0.35 -23.98
C ASN A 173 -4.41 -1.25 -23.54
N TRP A 174 -4.13 -2.24 -22.72
CA TRP A 174 -5.15 -3.14 -22.17
C TRP A 174 -6.13 -2.36 -21.29
N LEU A 175 -5.64 -1.58 -20.30
CA LEU A 175 -6.50 -0.75 -19.44
C LEU A 175 -7.38 0.24 -20.22
N ASN A 176 -6.84 0.85 -21.29
CA ASN A 176 -7.58 1.76 -22.16
C ASN A 176 -8.70 1.08 -22.97
N GLN A 177 -8.60 -0.22 -23.26
CA GLN A 177 -9.66 -0.96 -23.94
C GLN A 177 -10.87 -1.23 -23.04
N TRP A 178 -10.70 -1.25 -21.72
CA TRP A 178 -11.80 -1.46 -20.77
C TRP A 178 -12.72 -0.25 -20.60
N HIS A 179 -12.24 0.97 -20.87
CA HIS A 179 -13.07 2.17 -20.80
C HIS A 179 -14.09 2.30 -21.95
N ARG A 180 -14.11 1.36 -22.91
CA ARG A 180 -14.97 1.40 -24.10
C ARG A 180 -16.11 0.36 -24.10
N VAL A 181 -16.35 -0.32 -22.98
CA VAL A 181 -17.46 -1.28 -22.81
C VAL A 181 -18.52 -0.70 -21.89
#